data_AF-A0A7S4RMV2-F1
#
_entry.id   AF-A0A7S4RMV2-F1
#
_cell.length_a   1.000
_cell.length_b   1.000
_cell.length_c   1.000
_cell.angle_alpha   90.00
_cell.angle_beta   90.00
_cell.angle_gamma   90.00
#
_symmetry.space_group_name_H-M   'P 1'
#
loop_
_entity.id
_entity.type
_entity.pdbx_description
1 polymer ?
#
loop_
_entity_poly.entity_id
_entity_poly.type
_entity_poly.pdbx_seq_one_letter_code
_entity_poly.pdbx_strand_id
1 'polypeptide(L)'
;QRLNSIGFIWDSLEHAWNKTFNQLCAFKAKNGHCDVSKYDEQNKSLGQWVIQQRVFYKKNTLSSSRVEQLNSIGFIWDLLDHTWKEHFEQLCAFKKQHG
;
A
#
# COMPACT_ATOMS: atom_id res chain seq x y z
N GLN A 1 -22.90 13.79 -13.21
CA GLN A 1 -22.87 12.76 -14.27
C GLN A 1 -21.90 11.66 -13.83
N ARG A 2 -22.40 10.49 -13.41
CA ARG A 2 -21.55 9.35 -12.98
C ARG A 2 -21.92 8.15 -13.84
N LEU A 3 -20.90 7.57 -14.47
CA LEU A 3 -20.93 6.55 -15.50
C LEU A 3 -21.43 5.20 -14.95
N ASN A 4 -22.74 5.07 -14.73
CA ASN A 4 -23.39 3.79 -14.42
C ASN A 4 -24.02 3.13 -15.68
N SER A 5 -23.75 3.63 -16.89
CA SER A 5 -24.48 3.24 -18.11
C SER A 5 -23.72 2.29 -19.04
N ILE A 6 -22.90 1.40 -18.49
CA ILE A 6 -22.36 0.28 -19.26
C ILE A 6 -22.45 -0.90 -18.31
N GLY A 7 -23.14 -1.98 -18.68
CA GLY A 7 -23.29 -3.22 -17.89
C GLY A 7 -21.96 -3.94 -17.69
N PHE A 8 -20.99 -3.24 -17.12
CA PHE A 8 -19.64 -3.64 -16.81
C PHE A 8 -19.69 -4.46 -15.53
N ILE A 9 -19.04 -5.61 -15.52
CA ILE A 9 -19.09 -6.59 -14.43
C ILE A 9 -18.31 -6.00 -13.23
N TRP A 10 -18.95 -5.12 -12.46
CA TRP A 10 -18.35 -4.48 -11.27
C TRP A 10 -18.04 -5.50 -10.18
N ASP A 11 -18.83 -6.56 -10.07
CA ASP A 11 -18.61 -7.66 -9.12
C ASP A 11 -17.22 -8.29 -9.27
N SER A 12 -16.74 -8.46 -10.50
CA SER A 12 -15.43 -9.10 -10.76
C SER A 12 -14.27 -8.23 -10.26
N LEU A 13 -14.35 -6.92 -10.48
CA LEU A 13 -13.29 -5.98 -10.11
C LEU A 13 -13.30 -5.69 -8.61
N GLU A 14 -14.47 -5.57 -8.00
CA GLU A 14 -14.58 -5.47 -6.54
C GLU A 14 -14.14 -6.75 -5.85
N HIS A 15 -14.49 -7.91 -6.38
CA HIS A 15 -14.03 -9.18 -5.83
C HIS A 15 -12.51 -9.33 -5.93
N ALA A 16 -11.91 -8.95 -7.06
CA ALA A 16 -10.45 -8.94 -7.22
C ALA A 16 -9.76 -7.96 -6.26
N TRP A 17 -10.36 -6.78 -6.05
CA TRP A 17 -9.90 -5.81 -5.06
C TRP A 17 -9.97 -6.38 -3.64
N ASN A 18 -11.12 -6.89 -3.22
CA ASN A 18 -11.33 -7.44 -1.88
C ASN A 18 -10.39 -8.62 -1.62
N LYS A 19 -10.17 -9.49 -2.61
CA LYS A 19 -9.22 -10.60 -2.51
C LYS A 19 -7.80 -10.12 -2.23
N THR A 20 -7.30 -9.17 -3.02
CA THR A 20 -5.93 -8.65 -2.87
C THR A 20 -5.77 -7.79 -1.62
N PHE A 21 -6.80 -7.02 -1.25
CA PHE A 21 -6.85 -6.28 0.00
C PHE A 21 -6.77 -7.22 1.22
N ASN A 22 -7.55 -8.30 1.23
CA ASN A 22 -7.49 -9.31 2.30
C ASN A 22 -6.12 -9.99 2.38
N GLN A 23 -5.46 -10.25 1.24
CA GLN A 23 -4.09 -10.75 1.22
C GLN A 23 -3.11 -9.76 1.85
N LEU A 24 -3.28 -8.45 1.60
CA LEU A 24 -2.47 -7.42 2.24
C LEU A 24 -2.71 -7.36 3.76
N CYS A 25 -3.96 -7.47 4.20
CA CYS A 25 -4.29 -7.55 5.62
C CYS A 25 -3.62 -8.74 6.31
N ALA A 26 -3.66 -9.92 5.68
CA ALA A 26 -2.98 -11.12 6.18
C ALA A 26 -1.46 -10.94 6.21
N PHE A 27 -0.89 -10.32 5.16
CA PHE A 27 0.54 -10.00 5.12
C PHE A 27 0.94 -9.05 6.25
N LYS A 28 0.14 -8.00 6.49
CA LYS A 28 0.36 -7.06 7.60
C LYS A 28 0.27 -7.77 8.95
N ALA A 29 -0.71 -8.63 9.15
CA ALA A 29 -0.85 -9.39 10.40
C ALA A 29 0.37 -10.29 10.67
N LYS A 30 0.99 -10.83 9.62
CA LYS A 30 2.17 -11.70 9.73
C LYS A 30 3.48 -10.94 9.90
N ASN A 31 3.69 -9.84 9.15
CA ASN A 31 4.98 -9.15 9.09
C ASN A 31 5.00 -7.82 9.88
N GLY A 32 3.85 -7.32 10.33
CA GLY A 32 3.72 -6.03 11.01
C GLY A 32 3.68 -4.81 10.09
N HIS A 33 4.04 -4.95 8.81
CA HIS A 33 4.04 -3.87 7.81
C HIS A 33 3.27 -4.24 6.53
N CYS A 34 2.85 -3.22 5.78
CA CYS A 34 2.22 -3.39 4.46
C CYS A 34 3.24 -3.28 3.30
N ASP A 35 4.53 -3.19 3.61
CA ASP A 35 5.56 -3.14 2.57
C ASP A 35 5.86 -4.53 2.03
N VAL A 36 5.43 -4.79 0.79
CA VAL A 36 5.62 -6.08 0.11
C VAL A 36 6.61 -5.87 -1.02
N SER A 37 7.79 -6.48 -0.89
CA SER A 37 8.82 -6.40 -1.92
C SER A 37 8.37 -7.08 -3.21
N LYS A 38 8.61 -6.44 -4.36
CA LYS A 38 8.37 -7.03 -5.69
C LYS A 38 9.28 -8.22 -6.01
N TYR A 39 10.33 -8.42 -5.22
CA TYR A 39 11.29 -9.51 -5.37
C TYR A 39 10.97 -10.72 -4.48
N ASP A 40 9.94 -10.62 -3.64
CA ASP A 40 9.43 -11.76 -2.89
C ASP A 40 8.71 -12.71 -3.86
N GLU A 41 9.29 -13.87 -4.13
CA GLU A 41 8.72 -14.84 -5.08
C GLU A 41 7.33 -15.34 -4.65
N GLN A 42 7.05 -15.41 -3.35
CA GLN A 42 5.78 -15.88 -2.82
C GLN A 42 4.71 -14.78 -2.88
N ASN A 43 5.11 -13.52 -2.71
CA ASN A 43 4.19 -12.36 -2.66
C ASN A 43 4.36 -11.39 -3.83
N LYS A 44 4.98 -11.81 -4.93
CA LYS A 44 5.32 -10.95 -6.08
C LYS A 44 4.13 -10.19 -6.64
N SER A 45 2.98 -10.87 -6.76
CA SER A 45 1.73 -10.27 -7.24
C SER A 45 1.20 -9.20 -6.29
N LEU A 46 1.26 -9.46 -4.99
CA LEU A 46 0.87 -8.51 -3.95
C LEU A 46 1.81 -7.29 -3.93
N GLY A 47 3.12 -7.49 -4.05
CA GLY A 47 4.11 -6.41 -4.15
C GLY A 47 3.88 -5.52 -5.37
N GLN A 48 3.60 -6.12 -6.53
CA GLN A 48 3.21 -5.37 -7.72
C GLN A 48 1.91 -4.58 -7.51
N TRP A 49 0.91 -5.17 -6.86
CA TRP A 49 -0.35 -4.52 -6.55
C TRP A 49 -0.17 -3.31 -5.63
N VAL A 50 0.64 -3.44 -4.58
CA VAL A 50 1.02 -2.35 -3.64
C VAL A 50 1.66 -1.19 -4.40
N ILE A 51 2.61 -1.48 -5.30
CA ILE A 51 3.25 -0.46 -6.15
C ILE A 51 2.22 0.25 -7.03
N GLN A 52 1.30 -0.51 -7.65
CA GLN A 52 0.25 0.07 -8.49
C GLN A 52 -0.66 1.01 -7.70
N GLN A 53 -1.04 0.66 -6.46
CA GLN A 53 -1.87 1.56 -5.64
C GLN A 53 -1.17 2.88 -5.36
N ARG A 54 0.13 2.86 -5.06
CA ARG A 54 0.92 4.09 -4.88
C ARG A 54 0.98 4.92 -6.16
N VAL A 55 1.12 4.28 -7.32
CA VAL A 55 1.09 4.98 -8.61
C VAL A 55 -0.28 5.62 -8.88
N PHE A 56 -1.37 4.89 -8.65
CA PHE A 56 -2.73 5.42 -8.85
C PHE A 56 -3.07 6.53 -7.86
N TYR A 57 -2.59 6.44 -6.62
CA TYR A 57 -2.71 7.51 -5.63
C TYR A 57 -1.95 8.77 -6.07
N LYS A 58 -0.68 8.65 -6.48
CA LYS A 58 0.11 9.78 -7.00
C LYS A 58 -0.51 10.42 -8.25
N LYS A 59 -1.21 9.63 -9.07
CA LYS A 59 -1.94 10.10 -10.26
C LYS A 59 -3.35 10.64 -9.95
N ASN A 60 -3.81 10.60 -8.70
CA ASN A 60 -5.18 10.94 -8.30
C ASN A 60 -6.28 10.15 -9.06
N THR A 61 -5.95 8.94 -9.53
CA THR A 61 -6.90 8.06 -10.25
C THR A 61 -7.46 6.97 -9.35
N LEU A 62 -6.96 6.84 -8.12
CA LEU A 62 -7.49 5.91 -7.14
C LEU A 62 -8.75 6.51 -6.48
N SER A 63 -9.84 5.73 -6.44
CA SER A 63 -11.08 6.17 -5.79
C SER A 63 -10.87 6.43 -4.30
N SER A 64 -11.55 7.44 -3.75
CA SER A 64 -11.47 7.80 -2.31
C SER A 64 -11.77 6.63 -1.38
N SER A 65 -12.79 5.81 -1.67
CA SER A 65 -13.13 4.61 -0.87
C SER A 65 -11.95 3.64 -0.73
N ARG A 66 -11.22 3.38 -1.82
CA ARG A 66 -10.02 2.52 -1.82
C ARG A 66 -8.85 3.13 -1.04
N VAL A 67 -8.71 4.46 -1.09
CA VAL A 67 -7.73 5.19 -0.29
C VAL A 67 -8.06 5.05 1.20
N GLU A 68 -9.32 5.24 1.58
CA GLU A 68 -9.78 5.10 2.97
C GLU A 68 -9.56 3.67 3.50
N GLN A 69 -9.87 2.65 2.70
CA GLN A 69 -9.59 1.26 3.07
C GLN A 69 -8.11 1.00 3.33
N LEU A 70 -7.22 1.47 2.44
CA LEU A 70 -5.78 1.34 2.64
C LEU A 70 -5.28 2.14 3.85
N ASN A 71 -5.82 3.34 4.08
CA ASN A 71 -5.50 4.14 5.26
C ASN A 71 -5.92 3.45 6.56
N SER A 72 -7.07 2.76 6.58
CA SER A 72 -7.56 2.04 7.77
C SER A 72 -6.62 0.93 8.23
N ILE A 73 -5.85 0.36 7.31
CA ILE A 73 -4.83 -0.65 7.61
C ILE A 73 -3.44 -0.03 7.79
N GLY A 74 -3.32 1.29 7.90
CA GLY A 74 -2.04 1.98 8.09
C GLY A 74 -1.10 1.82 6.89
N PHE A 75 -1.65 1.78 5.68
CA PHE A 75 -0.86 1.66 4.47
C PHE A 75 0.02 2.89 4.24
N ILE A 76 1.32 2.67 4.05
CA ILE A 76 2.29 3.74 3.80
C ILE A 76 2.37 3.99 2.29
N TRP A 77 1.93 5.18 1.88
CA TRP A 77 1.94 5.63 0.48
C TRP A 77 3.32 5.99 -0.04
N ASP A 78 4.16 6.58 0.83
CA ASP A 78 5.52 6.96 0.51
C ASP A 78 6.51 6.31 1.49
N LEU A 79 7.12 5.21 1.07
CA LEU A 79 8.13 4.51 1.87
C LEU A 79 9.42 5.31 1.99
N LEU A 80 9.77 6.11 0.98
CA LEU A 80 11.00 6.90 1.03
C LEU A 80 10.90 7.94 2.13
N ASP A 81 9.76 8.63 2.26
CA ASP A 81 9.55 9.58 3.36
C ASP A 81 9.52 8.87 4.73
N HIS A 82 8.93 7.67 4.80
CA HIS A 82 8.83 6.93 6.06
C HIS A 82 10.18 6.35 6.52
N THR A 83 10.88 5.63 5.65
CA THR A 83 12.20 5.06 5.95
C THR A 83 13.26 6.15 6.11
N TRP A 84 13.18 7.26 5.39
CA TRP A 84 14.10 8.38 5.60
C TRP A 84 13.95 8.97 7.00
N LYS A 85 12.73 9.13 7.52
CA LYS A 85 12.50 9.60 8.89
C LYS A 85 13.07 8.64 9.93
N GLU A 86 12.80 7.34 9.81
CA GLU A 86 13.33 6.35 10.76
C GLU A 86 14.87 6.29 10.74
N HIS A 87 15.48 6.27 9.55
CA HIS A 87 16.93 6.23 9.41
C HIS A 87 17.59 7.54 9.87
N PHE A 88 16.93 8.68 9.65
CA PHE A 88 17.37 9.98 10.13
C PHE A 88 17.33 10.07 11.66
N GLU A 89 16.25 9.59 12.29
CA GLU A 89 16.14 9.52 13.76
C GLU A 89 17.23 8.63 14.38
N GLN A 90 17.51 7.48 13.77
CA GLN A 90 18.61 6.59 14.19
C GLN A 90 19.98 7.27 14.06
N LEU A 91 20.23 8.00 12.97
CA LEU A 91 21.47 8.76 12.78
C LEU A 91 21.60 9.91 13.81
N CYS A 92 20.51 10.61 14.10
CA CYS A 92 20.49 11.65 15.13
C CYS A 92 20.77 11.08 16.53
N ALA A 93 20.19 9.92 16.86
CA ALA A 93 20.45 9.22 18.13
C ALA A 93 21.92 8.77 18.23
N PHE A 94 22.47 8.20 17.16
CA PHE A 94 23.86 7.77 17.10
C PHE A 94 24.83 8.94 17.29
N LYS A 95 24.59 10.08 16.62
CA LYS A 95 25.40 11.29 16.76
C LYS A 95 25.37 11.86 18.18
N LYS A 96 24.25 11.71 18.90
CA LYS A 96 24.10 12.20 20.29
C LYS A 96 24.77 11.29 21.33
N GLN A 97 25.01 10.02 20.99
CA GLN A 97 25.64 9.03 21.86
C GLN A 97 27.16 8.91 21.65
N HIS A 98 27.66 9.32 20.47
CA HIS A 98 29.07 9.18 20.07
C HIS A 98 29.75 10.50 19.67
N GLY A 99 29.09 11.65 19.81
CA GLY A 99 29.68 12.99 19.67
C GLY A 99 29.77 13.67 21.03
#